data_AF-A0AAP5D3K4-F1
#
_entry.id   AF-A0AAP5D3K4-F1
#
_cell.length_a   1.000
_cell.length_b   1.000
_cell.length_c   1.000
_cell.angle_alpha   90.00
_cell.angle_beta   90.00
_cell.angle_gamma   90.00
#
_symmetry.space_group_name_H-M   'P 1'
#
loop_
_entity.id
_entity.type
_entity.pdbx_description
1 polymer ?
#
loop_
_entity_poly.entity_id
_entity_poly.type
_entity_poly.pdbx_seq_one_letter_code
_entity_poly.pdbx_strand_id
1 'polypeptide(L)'
;MGFAALLVGCGGGTTAPKPTGDSTAVNLDLALGQGQTVTADGKILKLQFPAASGAREYRLAVQSASQTTASTSMKLVTSASGSGSADVRTRYAAAPRLSSGLAQRWAQRDAMELRLRLNIRAYLRDHPLQPARPGSGGGGPAFALRAATAPAVGDTLHFNYPVQKTDLTITCDTTKDSRITAVVEKVGQRAVFVADTGNTADFSATDYQQLADEFDNYIFAIDSAYFGGPADIDNNGHVIVLFTKEVNALTSKGSQTFIGGFFIPTDLARRNASSTAGSQTAGTCPTSNQAEMLYLLAPDPNGDFSDAVSITRAKENARSVSSHEFQHLLGAEDRIIKSDGTFNDLNDVWLDEGLSHVAEELVGLAAGGHGVRNNLTFNDVTGSGPAPIGVTETQTKVFNTFFLDDFGRLARYFLNPSGTQTVVADKDPGGIASLEMRGFAWVFLRWLGDHYGPAGGGAIPGSDEQVLFQRLASGGPTHQAGIDDIIGAIADVTGQQVTWPELLADFSIMPDVDDVGVSLSSSLQDLPTWDLRDVYLGLHNNSGSGQNPEFLKPYPLTVTSSDFVADTVSFSVNGSAEKYFEFSGTSSVPTFELKFTDPSGGAVAGSASLQVTVVRTQ
;
A
#
# COMPACT_ATOMS: atom_id res chain seq x y z
N MET A 1 -55.05 -59.08 -37.74
CA MET A 1 -56.06 -58.38 -36.91
C MET A 1 -55.36 -57.95 -35.63
N GLY A 2 -55.15 -56.70 -35.26
CA GLY A 2 -55.38 -55.41 -35.89
C GLY A 2 -54.49 -54.40 -35.12
N PHE A 3 -53.89 -53.47 -35.88
CA PHE A 3 -53.14 -52.33 -35.36
C PHE A 3 -54.09 -51.35 -34.65
N ALA A 4 -53.65 -50.77 -33.53
CA ALA A 4 -54.16 -49.50 -33.03
C ALA A 4 -52.97 -48.64 -32.60
N ALA A 5 -52.73 -47.57 -33.36
CA ALA A 5 -51.78 -46.51 -33.07
C ALA A 5 -52.46 -45.44 -32.19
N LEU A 6 -51.74 -44.87 -31.23
CA LEU A 6 -52.12 -43.60 -30.59
C LEU A 6 -50.89 -42.70 -30.43
N LEU A 7 -50.85 -41.73 -31.34
CA LEU A 7 -50.30 -40.36 -31.32
C LEU A 7 -49.46 -39.89 -30.13
N VAL A 8 -48.22 -39.49 -30.46
CA VAL A 8 -47.40 -38.54 -29.71
C VAL A 8 -47.92 -37.12 -29.94
N GLY A 9 -48.31 -36.44 -28.87
CA GLY A 9 -48.55 -34.99 -28.86
C GLY A 9 -47.42 -34.27 -28.14
N CYS A 10 -46.69 -33.41 -28.85
CA CYS A 10 -45.76 -32.45 -28.29
C CYS A 10 -46.53 -31.29 -27.66
N GLY A 11 -46.24 -30.96 -26.40
CA GLY A 11 -46.77 -29.77 -25.74
C GLY A 11 -46.43 -29.74 -24.26
N GLY A 12 -45.44 -28.93 -23.88
CA GLY A 12 -45.09 -28.72 -22.48
C GLY A 12 -43.76 -27.98 -22.37
N GLY A 13 -43.81 -26.65 -22.48
CA GLY A 13 -42.66 -25.79 -22.23
C GLY A 13 -42.13 -26.04 -20.83
N THR A 14 -40.88 -26.46 -20.74
CA THR A 14 -40.12 -26.43 -19.49
C THR A 14 -39.65 -25.00 -19.29
N THR A 15 -40.50 -24.17 -18.70
CA THR A 15 -40.01 -22.99 -17.99
C THR A 15 -39.09 -23.50 -16.89
N ALA A 16 -37.78 -23.38 -17.11
CA ALA A 16 -36.81 -23.51 -16.03
C ALA A 16 -37.29 -22.63 -14.85
N PRO A 17 -37.24 -23.13 -13.61
CA PRO A 17 -37.65 -22.31 -12.47
C PRO A 17 -36.81 -21.04 -12.48
N LYS A 18 -37.51 -19.90 -12.56
CA LYS A 18 -36.91 -18.57 -12.50
C LYS A 18 -36.16 -18.48 -11.15
N PRO A 19 -34.87 -18.13 -11.11
CA PRO A 19 -34.17 -17.97 -9.84
C PRO A 19 -34.90 -16.86 -9.07
N THR A 20 -35.59 -17.25 -8.00
CA THR A 20 -36.42 -16.38 -7.15
C THR A 20 -35.61 -16.04 -5.91
N GLY A 21 -34.65 -15.14 -6.07
CA GLY A 21 -34.07 -14.39 -4.95
C GLY A 21 -34.90 -13.14 -4.69
N ASP A 22 -34.97 -12.72 -3.42
CA ASP A 22 -35.47 -11.38 -3.07
C ASP A 22 -34.66 -10.31 -3.83
N SER A 23 -35.30 -9.22 -4.22
CA SER A 23 -34.69 -8.20 -5.09
C SER A 23 -34.87 -6.80 -4.55
N THR A 24 -33.79 -6.02 -4.60
CA THR A 24 -33.79 -4.58 -4.34
C THR A 24 -33.80 -3.85 -5.69
N ALA A 25 -34.78 -2.99 -5.91
CA ALA A 25 -34.85 -2.12 -7.08
C ALA A 25 -34.80 -0.66 -6.66
N VAL A 26 -33.91 0.12 -7.27
CA VAL A 26 -33.71 1.55 -6.95
C VAL A 26 -33.77 2.35 -8.25
N ASN A 27 -34.57 3.41 -8.25
CA ASN A 27 -34.57 4.40 -9.33
C ASN A 27 -33.47 5.43 -9.05
N LEU A 28 -32.60 5.67 -10.03
CA LEU A 28 -31.49 6.61 -9.97
C LEU A 28 -31.71 7.72 -11.02
N ASP A 29 -32.18 8.88 -10.56
CA ASP A 29 -32.27 10.11 -11.35
C ASP A 29 -31.27 11.12 -10.77
N LEU A 30 -30.03 11.04 -11.26
CA LEU A 30 -28.90 11.78 -10.71
C LEU A 30 -28.70 13.12 -11.44
N ALA A 31 -28.52 14.20 -10.68
CA ALA A 31 -28.01 15.46 -11.20
C ALA A 31 -26.53 15.30 -11.65
N LEU A 32 -26.05 16.22 -12.49
CA LEU A 32 -24.63 16.25 -12.87
C LEU A 32 -23.76 16.42 -11.61
N GLY A 33 -22.77 15.56 -11.42
CA GLY A 33 -21.91 15.51 -10.23
C GLY A 33 -22.52 14.77 -9.04
N GLN A 34 -23.78 14.33 -9.12
CA GLN A 34 -24.43 13.62 -8.02
C GLN A 34 -24.01 12.15 -7.99
N GLY A 35 -23.68 11.67 -6.79
CA GLY A 35 -23.40 10.29 -6.49
C GLY A 35 -24.46 9.62 -5.61
N GLN A 36 -24.64 8.31 -5.75
CA GLN A 36 -25.43 7.51 -4.82
C GLN A 36 -24.84 6.09 -4.69
N THR A 37 -24.73 5.61 -3.46
CA THR A 37 -24.37 4.22 -3.15
C THR A 37 -25.61 3.40 -2.81
N VAL A 38 -25.69 2.20 -3.36
CA VAL A 38 -26.79 1.26 -3.14
C VAL A 38 -26.23 -0.09 -2.69
N THR A 39 -26.75 -0.62 -1.59
CA THR A 39 -26.37 -1.92 -1.04
C THR A 39 -27.42 -3.00 -1.32
N ALA A 40 -27.01 -4.26 -1.44
CA ALA A 40 -27.92 -5.37 -1.75
C ALA A 40 -27.44 -6.73 -1.21
N ASP A 41 -27.34 -6.84 0.11
CA ASP A 41 -26.87 -8.06 0.76
C ASP A 41 -27.85 -9.23 0.60
N GLY A 42 -27.39 -10.31 -0.02
CA GLY A 42 -28.21 -11.51 -0.20
C GLY A 42 -29.35 -11.33 -1.19
N LYS A 43 -29.30 -10.30 -2.06
CA LYS A 43 -30.38 -9.93 -2.97
C LYS A 43 -29.91 -9.80 -4.42
N ILE A 44 -30.87 -9.77 -5.33
CA ILE A 44 -30.68 -9.28 -6.69
C ILE A 44 -30.77 -7.75 -6.65
N LEU A 45 -29.74 -7.04 -7.11
CA LEU A 45 -29.78 -5.57 -7.23
C LEU A 45 -30.21 -5.15 -8.63
N LYS A 46 -31.14 -4.20 -8.71
CA LYS A 46 -31.57 -3.55 -9.94
C LYS A 46 -31.47 -2.04 -9.78
N LEU A 47 -30.68 -1.40 -10.63
CA LEU A 47 -30.58 0.05 -10.72
C LEU A 47 -31.29 0.51 -11.99
N GLN A 48 -32.28 1.39 -11.85
CA GLN A 48 -33.16 1.81 -12.92
C GLN A 48 -32.93 3.30 -13.21
N PHE A 49 -32.64 3.61 -14.46
CA PHE A 49 -32.29 4.96 -14.90
C PHE A 49 -33.33 5.48 -15.89
N PRO A 50 -33.84 6.71 -15.72
CA PRO A 50 -34.82 7.27 -16.63
C PRO A 50 -34.20 7.60 -17.99
N ALA A 51 -35.03 7.62 -19.04
CA ALA A 51 -34.62 8.17 -20.32
C ALA A 51 -34.28 9.66 -20.18
N ALA A 52 -33.26 10.11 -20.93
CA ALA A 52 -32.82 11.49 -20.93
C ALA A 52 -32.60 12.02 -22.35
N SER A 53 -33.00 13.27 -22.57
CA SER A 53 -32.57 14.06 -23.72
C SER A 53 -31.22 14.71 -23.41
N GLY A 54 -30.20 14.41 -24.21
CA GLY A 54 -28.83 14.89 -24.04
C GLY A 54 -27.86 13.80 -23.61
N ALA A 55 -26.56 14.08 -23.84
CA ALA A 55 -25.49 13.17 -23.46
C ALA A 55 -25.56 12.84 -21.97
N ARG A 56 -25.27 11.58 -21.64
CA ARG A 56 -25.10 11.13 -20.26
C ARG A 56 -23.87 10.26 -20.12
N GLU A 57 -23.23 10.39 -18.97
CA GLU A 57 -22.17 9.50 -18.53
C GLU A 57 -22.38 9.15 -17.07
N TYR A 58 -22.35 7.84 -16.77
CA TYR A 58 -22.38 7.30 -15.43
C TYR A 58 -21.12 6.48 -15.18
N ARG A 59 -20.44 6.79 -14.08
CA ARG A 59 -19.28 6.08 -13.53
C ARG A 59 -19.75 5.21 -12.38
N LEU A 60 -19.37 3.94 -12.38
CA LEU A 60 -19.78 2.99 -11.36
C LEU A 60 -18.57 2.26 -10.78
N ALA A 61 -18.53 2.18 -9.46
CA ALA A 61 -17.70 1.25 -8.73
C ALA A 61 -18.60 0.17 -8.11
N VAL A 62 -18.38 -1.08 -8.47
CA VAL A 62 -19.09 -2.25 -7.93
C VAL A 62 -18.18 -2.92 -6.92
N GLN A 63 -18.53 -2.86 -5.65
CA GLN A 63 -17.66 -3.26 -4.55
C GLN A 63 -18.18 -4.49 -3.80
N SER A 64 -17.24 -5.22 -3.21
CA SER A 64 -17.51 -6.21 -2.16
C SER A 64 -17.00 -5.64 -0.85
N ALA A 65 -17.88 -5.14 0.02
CA ALA A 65 -17.47 -4.59 1.31
C ALA A 65 -17.12 -5.68 2.35
N SER A 66 -17.04 -6.94 1.92
CA SER A 66 -16.55 -8.06 2.72
C SER A 66 -15.11 -7.80 3.18
N GLN A 67 -14.84 -8.03 4.46
CA GLN A 67 -13.50 -7.96 5.04
C GLN A 67 -12.74 -9.31 4.93
N THR A 68 -13.30 -10.26 4.19
CA THR A 68 -12.67 -11.57 3.96
C THR A 68 -11.89 -11.57 2.65
N THR A 69 -10.88 -12.43 2.53
CA THR A 69 -10.11 -12.60 1.28
C THR A 69 -10.87 -13.34 0.18
N ALA A 70 -12.17 -13.63 0.38
CA ALA A 70 -12.97 -14.38 -0.57
C ALA A 70 -13.24 -13.55 -1.84
N SER A 71 -13.14 -14.22 -3.00
CA SER A 71 -13.55 -13.64 -4.28
C SER A 71 -15.02 -13.97 -4.57
N THR A 72 -15.80 -12.95 -4.90
CA THR A 72 -17.23 -13.10 -5.26
C THR A 72 -17.41 -12.95 -6.76
N SER A 73 -17.83 -14.01 -7.42
CA SER A 73 -18.24 -13.97 -8.82
C SER A 73 -19.62 -13.34 -8.99
N MET A 74 -19.74 -12.41 -9.92
CA MET A 74 -20.96 -11.66 -10.20
C MET A 74 -21.24 -11.58 -11.70
N LYS A 75 -22.48 -11.23 -12.03
CA LYS A 75 -22.94 -10.96 -13.38
C LYS A 75 -23.71 -9.65 -13.40
N LEU A 76 -23.32 -8.75 -14.29
CA LEU A 76 -24.04 -7.53 -14.63
C LEU A 76 -24.79 -7.76 -15.94
N VAL A 77 -26.11 -7.57 -15.91
CA VAL A 77 -26.98 -7.57 -17.08
C VAL A 77 -27.47 -6.15 -17.31
N THR A 78 -27.12 -5.59 -18.45
CA THR A 78 -27.65 -4.30 -18.93
C THR A 78 -28.85 -4.58 -19.81
N SER A 79 -29.93 -3.82 -19.62
CA SER A 79 -31.08 -3.84 -20.51
C SER A 79 -31.61 -2.43 -20.73
N ALA A 80 -32.00 -2.11 -21.96
CA ALA A 80 -32.54 -0.81 -22.32
C ALA A 80 -33.92 -0.97 -22.96
N SER A 81 -34.78 0.02 -22.75
CA SER A 81 -36.12 0.09 -23.31
C SER A 81 -36.40 1.50 -23.86
N GLY A 82 -36.98 1.55 -25.06
CA GLY A 82 -37.25 2.80 -25.79
C GLY A 82 -36.29 3.05 -26.95
N SER A 83 -36.69 3.95 -27.86
CA SER A 83 -35.92 4.37 -29.03
C SER A 83 -34.96 5.50 -28.67
N GLY A 84 -33.75 5.17 -28.24
CA GLY A 84 -32.62 6.11 -28.13
C GLY A 84 -31.61 5.84 -29.25
N SER A 85 -31.12 6.89 -29.91
CA SER A 85 -30.05 6.76 -30.92
C SER A 85 -28.71 6.88 -30.21
N ALA A 86 -28.21 5.83 -29.55
CA ALA A 86 -26.89 5.87 -28.93
C ALA A 86 -25.82 6.04 -30.03
N ASP A 87 -25.29 7.26 -30.20
CA ASP A 87 -24.08 7.47 -30.99
C ASP A 87 -22.92 6.95 -30.13
N VAL A 88 -22.37 5.82 -30.58
CA VAL A 88 -21.34 5.05 -29.90
C VAL A 88 -20.11 5.95 -29.71
N ARG A 89 -19.81 6.36 -28.48
CA ARG A 89 -18.40 6.61 -28.13
C ARG A 89 -17.71 5.28 -28.38
N THR A 90 -16.76 5.27 -29.32
CA THR A 90 -15.94 4.09 -29.65
C THR A 90 -15.71 3.30 -28.39
N ARG A 91 -16.20 2.05 -28.33
CA ARG A 91 -15.96 1.15 -27.21
C ARG A 91 -14.49 1.29 -26.85
N TYR A 92 -14.17 1.89 -25.71
CA TYR A 92 -12.83 1.74 -25.18
C TYR A 92 -12.66 0.23 -25.07
N ALA A 93 -11.66 -0.29 -25.79
CA ALA A 93 -11.47 -1.72 -25.90
C ALA A 93 -11.53 -2.31 -24.48
N ALA A 94 -12.16 -3.49 -24.34
CA ALA A 94 -12.19 -4.22 -23.08
C ALA A 94 -10.82 -4.12 -22.45
N ALA A 95 -10.76 -3.69 -21.18
CA ALA A 95 -9.49 -3.38 -20.53
C ALA A 95 -8.49 -4.49 -20.83
N PRO A 96 -7.31 -4.17 -21.40
CA PRO A 96 -6.38 -5.19 -21.81
C PRO A 96 -6.05 -6.02 -20.57
N ARG A 97 -6.39 -7.32 -20.60
CA ARG A 97 -5.80 -8.26 -19.65
C ARG A 97 -4.30 -8.14 -19.84
N LEU A 98 -3.58 -7.96 -18.74
CA LEU A 98 -2.12 -8.04 -18.76
C LEU A 98 -1.75 -9.29 -19.56
N SER A 99 -0.96 -9.10 -20.61
CA SER A 99 -0.50 -10.25 -21.38
C SER A 99 0.19 -11.20 -20.41
N SER A 100 0.04 -12.51 -20.58
CA SER A 100 0.65 -13.49 -19.68
C SER A 100 2.15 -13.23 -19.49
N GLY A 101 2.84 -12.69 -20.50
CA GLY A 101 4.25 -12.28 -20.42
C GLY A 101 4.52 -10.98 -19.64
N LEU A 102 3.63 -9.98 -19.66
CA LEU A 102 3.74 -8.80 -18.78
C LEU A 102 3.39 -9.19 -17.34
N ALA A 103 2.29 -9.92 -17.13
CA ALA A 103 1.90 -10.44 -15.83
C ALA A 103 2.97 -11.37 -15.23
N GLN A 104 3.62 -12.22 -16.03
CA GLN A 104 4.74 -13.05 -15.55
C GLN A 104 5.99 -12.22 -15.24
N ARG A 105 6.34 -11.22 -16.06
CA ARG A 105 7.45 -10.30 -15.76
C ARG A 105 7.20 -9.49 -14.49
N TRP A 106 5.94 -9.15 -14.20
CA TRP A 106 5.53 -8.44 -12.99
C TRP A 106 5.40 -9.37 -11.76
N ALA A 107 4.98 -10.62 -11.94
CA ALA A 107 4.90 -11.61 -10.87
C ALA A 107 6.27 -12.12 -10.40
N GLN A 108 7.27 -12.13 -11.29
CA GLN A 108 8.68 -12.40 -10.93
C GLN A 108 9.33 -11.27 -10.12
N ARG A 109 8.59 -10.18 -9.93
CA ARG A 109 9.12 -8.87 -9.57
C ARG A 109 8.79 -8.40 -8.16
N ASP A 110 8.41 -9.28 -7.21
CA ASP A 110 8.57 -9.03 -5.75
C ASP A 110 8.20 -10.22 -4.85
N ALA A 111 9.20 -11.00 -4.43
CA ALA A 111 8.98 -12.14 -3.53
C ALA A 111 10.01 -12.28 -2.39
N MET A 112 11.12 -11.53 -2.41
CA MET A 112 12.23 -11.76 -1.48
C MET A 112 12.10 -10.93 -0.21
N GLU A 113 12.05 -9.60 -0.31
CA GLU A 113 11.85 -8.67 0.81
C GLU A 113 10.59 -9.03 1.60
N LEU A 114 9.50 -9.30 0.88
CA LEU A 114 8.28 -9.74 1.49
C LEU A 114 8.40 -11.10 2.22
N ARG A 115 9.08 -12.07 1.62
CA ARG A 115 9.28 -13.37 2.27
C ARG A 115 10.04 -13.20 3.59
N LEU A 116 11.00 -12.28 3.65
CA LEU A 116 11.65 -11.90 4.89
C LEU A 116 10.64 -11.37 5.91
N ARG A 117 9.79 -10.40 5.53
CA ARG A 117 8.77 -9.82 6.43
C ARG A 117 7.75 -10.85 6.93
N LEU A 118 7.24 -11.71 6.05
CA LEU A 118 6.33 -12.80 6.44
C LEU A 118 6.97 -13.79 7.39
N ASN A 119 8.24 -14.16 7.14
CA ASN A 119 8.97 -15.05 8.02
C ASN A 119 9.24 -14.40 9.39
N ILE A 120 9.51 -13.10 9.43
CA ILE A 120 9.63 -12.33 10.68
C ILE A 120 8.32 -12.40 11.48
N ARG A 121 7.17 -12.09 10.86
CA ARG A 121 5.88 -12.13 11.56
C ARG A 121 5.49 -13.54 12.00
N ALA A 122 5.72 -14.54 11.15
CA ALA A 122 5.51 -15.94 11.52
C ALA A 122 6.36 -16.33 12.73
N TYR A 123 7.64 -15.92 12.74
CA TYR A 123 8.53 -16.18 13.85
C TYR A 123 8.04 -15.53 15.15
N LEU A 124 7.69 -14.24 15.13
CA LEU A 124 7.21 -13.50 16.31
C LEU A 124 5.91 -14.07 16.89
N ARG A 125 5.02 -14.56 16.02
CA ARG A 125 3.77 -15.23 16.44
C ARG A 125 4.05 -16.55 17.18
N ASP A 126 4.99 -17.33 16.65
CA ASP A 126 5.33 -18.65 17.18
C ASP A 126 6.26 -18.57 18.40
N HIS A 127 6.90 -17.41 18.61
CA HIS A 127 7.88 -17.17 19.67
C HIS A 127 7.50 -15.92 20.48
N PRO A 128 6.84 -16.05 21.65
CA PRO A 128 6.36 -14.92 22.43
C PRO A 128 7.53 -14.20 23.13
N LEU A 129 8.25 -13.39 22.37
CA LEU A 129 9.35 -12.56 22.85
C LEU A 129 8.81 -11.41 23.72
N GLN A 130 9.59 -11.01 24.73
CA GLN A 130 9.34 -9.81 25.51
C GLN A 130 10.05 -8.63 24.85
N PRO A 131 9.42 -7.47 24.71
CA PRO A 131 10.10 -6.25 24.32
C PRO A 131 11.21 -5.88 25.31
N ALA A 132 12.28 -5.27 24.79
CA ALA A 132 13.26 -4.57 25.61
C ALA A 132 12.58 -3.38 26.29
N ARG A 133 13.04 -2.99 27.49
CA ARG A 133 12.60 -1.76 28.14
C ARG A 133 13.68 -0.68 27.99
N PRO A 134 13.31 0.61 27.90
CA PRO A 134 14.28 1.70 27.94
C PRO A 134 15.22 1.56 29.13
N GLY A 135 16.53 1.60 28.87
CA GLY A 135 17.56 1.45 29.91
C GLY A 135 17.72 0.04 30.49
N SER A 136 17.08 -0.99 29.91
CA SER A 136 17.19 -2.38 30.37
C SER A 136 18.45 -3.14 29.92
N GLY A 137 19.48 -2.42 29.45
CA GLY A 137 20.76 -2.92 28.93
C GLY A 137 21.32 -4.11 29.71
N GLY A 138 20.95 -5.32 29.28
CA GLY A 138 21.15 -6.57 30.01
C GLY A 138 22.41 -7.29 29.54
N GLY A 139 23.57 -6.93 30.10
CA GLY A 139 24.64 -7.87 30.45
C GLY A 139 25.23 -8.82 29.39
N GLY A 140 25.18 -8.52 28.08
CA GLY A 140 25.79 -9.35 27.02
C GLY A 140 27.08 -8.80 26.41
N PRO A 141 27.92 -9.64 25.77
CA PRO A 141 29.23 -9.26 25.23
C PRO A 141 29.18 -8.70 23.80
N ALA A 142 28.08 -8.05 23.37
CA ALA A 142 28.08 -7.24 22.16
C ALA A 142 28.38 -5.77 22.51
N PHE A 143 29.67 -5.45 22.41
CA PHE A 143 30.28 -4.21 21.94
C PHE A 143 29.55 -2.86 22.06
N ALA A 144 30.16 -1.98 22.86
CA ALA A 144 30.19 -0.51 22.80
C ALA A 144 28.90 0.33 22.85
N LEU A 145 27.69 -0.21 22.72
CA LEU A 145 26.45 0.55 23.01
C LEU A 145 26.00 0.39 24.48
N ARG A 146 26.98 0.25 25.39
CA ARG A 146 26.77 0.39 26.84
C ARG A 146 26.88 1.84 27.31
N ALA A 147 27.31 2.75 26.45
CA ALA A 147 27.56 4.11 26.84
C ALA A 147 26.30 4.94 26.55
N ALA A 148 25.86 5.73 27.53
CA ALA A 148 24.85 6.79 27.36
C ALA A 148 25.32 7.92 26.41
N THR A 149 26.28 7.64 25.53
CA THR A 149 26.95 8.55 24.62
C THR A 149 27.14 7.82 23.30
N ALA A 150 26.72 8.44 22.21
CA ALA A 150 26.93 7.94 20.86
C ALA A 150 28.42 7.60 20.60
N PRO A 151 28.69 6.56 19.79
CA PRO A 151 30.06 6.19 19.42
C PRO A 151 30.72 7.30 18.58
N ALA A 152 32.06 7.29 18.50
CA ALA A 152 32.82 8.23 17.70
C ALA A 152 33.08 7.69 16.28
N VAL A 153 33.28 8.60 15.31
CA VAL A 153 33.73 8.23 13.96
C VAL A 153 35.06 7.46 14.05
N GLY A 154 35.13 6.32 13.37
CA GLY A 154 36.25 5.37 13.40
C GLY A 154 36.13 4.27 14.47
N ASP A 155 35.16 4.35 15.38
CA ASP A 155 34.90 3.27 16.33
C ASP A 155 34.46 2.00 15.60
N THR A 156 34.92 0.84 16.06
CA THR A 156 34.48 -0.47 15.55
C THR A 156 33.36 -1.01 16.44
N LEU A 157 32.22 -1.31 15.81
CA LEU A 157 31.03 -1.88 16.43
C LEU A 157 30.81 -3.31 15.93
N HIS A 158 30.07 -4.10 16.71
CA HIS A 158 29.70 -5.46 16.32
C HIS A 158 28.21 -5.69 16.52
N PHE A 159 27.58 -6.18 15.46
CA PHE A 159 26.14 -6.43 15.42
C PHE A 159 25.87 -7.92 15.24
N ASN A 160 24.83 -8.42 15.90
CA ASN A 160 24.25 -9.71 15.56
C ASN A 160 23.42 -9.54 14.28
N TYR A 161 23.34 -10.59 13.48
CA TYR A 161 22.62 -10.61 12.22
C TYR A 161 21.79 -11.89 12.11
N PRO A 162 20.52 -11.86 12.56
CA PRO A 162 19.72 -13.06 12.76
C PRO A 162 19.10 -13.62 11.46
N VAL A 163 19.35 -13.02 10.30
CA VAL A 163 18.69 -13.37 9.04
C VAL A 163 19.42 -14.51 8.32
N GLN A 164 18.68 -15.56 8.00
CA GLN A 164 19.15 -16.71 7.23
C GLN A 164 19.01 -16.48 5.73
N LYS A 165 20.14 -16.38 5.02
CA LYS A 165 20.15 -16.14 3.56
C LYS A 165 19.47 -17.24 2.73
N THR A 166 19.43 -18.47 3.24
CA THR A 166 18.94 -19.64 2.49
C THR A 166 17.43 -19.65 2.30
N ASP A 167 16.68 -19.14 3.28
CA ASP A 167 15.21 -19.20 3.30
C ASP A 167 14.54 -17.90 3.76
N LEU A 168 15.34 -16.87 4.03
CA LEU A 168 14.95 -15.54 4.51
C LEU A 168 14.21 -15.60 5.85
N THR A 169 14.56 -16.56 6.72
CA THR A 169 14.01 -16.67 8.08
C THR A 169 14.86 -15.90 9.09
N ILE A 170 14.27 -15.54 10.23
CA ILE A 170 15.02 -14.99 11.36
C ILE A 170 15.22 -16.04 12.47
N THR A 171 16.24 -15.85 13.29
CA THR A 171 16.51 -16.76 14.40
C THR A 171 17.03 -16.05 15.66
N CYS A 172 16.55 -16.49 16.81
CA CYS A 172 17.14 -16.18 18.12
C CYS A 172 18.18 -17.22 18.57
N ASP A 173 18.64 -18.11 17.68
CA ASP A 173 19.67 -19.10 17.95
C ASP A 173 21.07 -18.56 17.61
N THR A 174 21.89 -18.28 18.64
CA THR A 174 23.25 -17.74 18.45
C THR A 174 24.20 -18.67 17.72
N THR A 175 23.87 -19.96 17.51
CA THR A 175 24.71 -20.86 16.69
C THR A 175 24.45 -20.73 15.19
N LYS A 176 23.32 -20.12 14.83
CA LYS A 176 22.90 -19.89 13.45
C LYS A 176 22.97 -18.40 13.07
N ASP A 177 23.22 -17.55 14.06
CA ASP A 177 23.43 -16.12 13.93
C ASP A 177 24.78 -15.79 13.27
N SER A 178 24.79 -14.79 12.40
CA SER A 178 26.03 -14.23 11.87
C SER A 178 26.39 -12.96 12.64
N ARG A 179 27.67 -12.58 12.66
CA ARG A 179 28.11 -11.31 13.25
C ARG A 179 28.65 -10.40 12.18
N ILE A 180 28.25 -9.13 12.24
CA ILE A 180 28.77 -8.06 11.41
C ILE A 180 29.77 -7.27 12.25
N THR A 181 30.94 -6.98 11.69
CA THR A 181 31.90 -6.04 12.27
C THR A 181 31.91 -4.81 11.40
N ALA A 182 31.57 -3.66 11.97
CA ALA A 182 31.35 -2.43 11.22
C ALA A 182 32.12 -1.26 11.85
N VAL A 183 32.40 -0.23 11.06
CA VAL A 183 33.06 1.00 11.49
C VAL A 183 32.06 2.14 11.42
N VAL A 184 32.10 3.05 12.40
CA VAL A 184 31.31 4.29 12.39
C VAL A 184 31.91 5.24 11.36
N GLU A 185 31.16 5.51 10.29
CA GLU A 185 31.58 6.41 9.21
C GLU A 185 31.10 7.84 9.47
N LYS A 186 29.92 7.99 10.09
CA LYS A 186 29.34 9.29 10.41
C LYS A 186 28.41 9.23 11.61
N VAL A 187 28.51 10.23 12.47
CA VAL A 187 27.56 10.49 13.56
C VAL A 187 26.80 11.77 13.19
N GLY A 188 25.50 11.63 12.96
CA GLY A 188 24.54 12.72 12.81
C GLY A 188 24.01 13.18 14.17
N GLN A 189 22.95 13.97 14.16
CA GLN A 189 22.24 14.41 15.35
C GLN A 189 21.28 13.34 15.89
N ARG A 190 20.74 12.50 14.99
CA ARG A 190 19.71 11.49 15.29
C ARG A 190 20.06 10.10 14.78
N ALA A 191 21.12 9.95 13.99
CA ALA A 191 21.56 8.66 13.50
C ALA A 191 23.08 8.47 13.55
N VAL A 192 23.49 7.21 13.70
CA VAL A 192 24.87 6.76 13.56
C VAL A 192 24.96 5.88 12.31
N PHE A 193 25.70 6.32 11.31
CA PHE A 193 25.93 5.60 10.07
C PHE A 193 27.18 4.74 10.19
N VAL A 194 27.02 3.44 9.97
CA VAL A 194 28.06 2.43 10.13
C VAL A 194 28.17 1.57 8.89
N ALA A 195 29.40 1.22 8.51
CA ALA A 195 29.70 0.40 7.35
C ALA A 195 30.33 -0.93 7.77
N ASP A 196 29.79 -2.04 7.26
CA ASP A 196 30.39 -3.35 7.43
C ASP A 196 31.80 -3.38 6.81
N THR A 197 32.79 -3.78 7.61
CA THR A 197 34.19 -3.92 7.19
C THR A 197 34.41 -4.95 6.07
N GLY A 198 33.42 -5.82 5.83
CA GLY A 198 33.39 -6.76 4.72
C GLY A 198 32.83 -6.20 3.41
N ASN A 199 32.33 -4.96 3.37
CA ASN A 199 31.87 -4.33 2.12
C ASN A 199 33.02 -4.19 1.11
N THR A 200 32.73 -4.40 -0.17
CA THR A 200 33.74 -4.36 -1.25
C THR A 200 33.93 -2.96 -1.84
N ALA A 201 32.99 -2.05 -1.58
CA ALA A 201 33.07 -0.63 -1.84
C ALA A 201 32.33 0.14 -0.74
N ASP A 202 32.56 1.45 -0.68
CA ASP A 202 31.98 2.30 0.35
C ASP A 202 31.61 3.68 -0.21
N PHE A 203 30.77 4.39 0.53
CA PHE A 203 30.44 5.78 0.30
C PHE A 203 31.63 6.69 0.66
N SER A 204 31.68 7.88 0.06
CA SER A 204 32.64 8.89 0.51
C SER A 204 32.18 9.55 1.82
N ALA A 205 33.10 10.21 2.55
CA ALA A 205 32.74 11.01 3.72
C ALA A 205 31.68 12.11 3.39
N THR A 206 31.71 12.65 2.17
CA THR A 206 30.70 13.61 1.69
C THR A 206 29.35 12.95 1.49
N ASP A 207 29.31 11.73 0.96
CA ASP A 207 28.06 10.99 0.81
C ASP A 207 27.44 10.67 2.17
N TYR A 208 28.24 10.20 3.13
CA TYR A 208 27.77 9.98 4.51
C TYR A 208 27.27 11.25 5.18
N GLN A 209 27.95 12.38 4.98
CA GLN A 209 27.48 13.68 5.48
C GLN A 209 26.11 14.04 4.89
N GLN A 210 25.91 13.85 3.58
CA GLN A 210 24.63 14.14 2.92
C GLN A 210 23.51 13.22 3.40
N LEU A 211 23.78 11.92 3.56
CA LEU A 211 22.82 10.96 4.11
C LEU A 211 22.45 11.31 5.56
N ALA A 212 23.42 11.73 6.38
CA ALA A 212 23.17 12.17 7.75
C ALA A 212 22.33 13.44 7.81
N ASP A 213 22.66 14.46 7.02
CA ASP A 213 21.89 15.70 6.98
C ASP A 213 20.46 15.46 6.49
N GLU A 214 20.26 14.59 5.51
CA GLU A 214 18.93 14.22 5.03
C GLU A 214 18.13 13.43 6.07
N PHE A 215 18.77 12.44 6.71
CA PHE A 215 18.11 11.68 7.76
C PHE A 215 17.70 12.58 8.93
N ASP A 216 18.61 13.43 9.42
CA ASP A 216 18.33 14.28 10.57
C ASP A 216 17.25 15.35 10.28
N ASN A 217 17.33 16.01 9.11
CA ASN A 217 16.51 17.19 8.82
C ASN A 217 15.17 16.87 8.16
N TYR A 218 15.06 15.71 7.48
CA TYR A 218 13.84 15.33 6.76
C TYR A 218 13.28 14.02 7.30
N ILE A 219 14.01 12.91 7.18
CA ILE A 219 13.46 11.58 7.51
C ILE A 219 13.06 11.51 8.99
N PHE A 220 14.01 11.74 9.90
CA PHE A 220 13.77 11.70 11.33
C PHE A 220 12.71 12.72 11.75
N ALA A 221 12.82 13.95 11.21
CA ALA A 221 11.94 15.05 11.58
C ALA A 221 10.48 14.80 11.19
N ILE A 222 10.24 14.34 9.95
CA ILE A 222 8.91 14.08 9.42
C ILE A 222 8.34 12.79 10.00
N ASP A 223 9.08 11.69 9.95
CA ASP A 223 8.56 10.40 10.39
C ASP A 223 8.29 10.39 11.89
N SER A 224 9.15 11.01 12.71
CA SER A 224 8.88 11.15 14.15
C SER A 224 7.67 12.03 14.44
N ALA A 225 7.44 13.06 13.61
CA ALA A 225 6.27 13.92 13.76
C ALA A 225 4.97 13.18 13.41
N TYR A 226 4.99 12.30 12.42
CA TYR A 226 3.80 11.61 11.91
C TYR A 226 3.52 10.26 12.56
N PHE A 227 4.53 9.56 13.06
CA PHE A 227 4.41 8.19 13.56
C PHE A 227 4.92 8.03 15.01
N GLY A 228 5.32 9.13 15.65
CA GLY A 228 5.87 9.15 17.01
C GLY A 228 7.39 9.02 17.03
N GLY A 229 8.05 9.53 18.06
CA GLY A 229 9.52 9.48 18.17
C GLY A 229 10.04 8.15 18.72
N PRO A 230 11.33 7.79 18.52
CA PRO A 230 11.88 6.52 19.00
C PRO A 230 11.82 6.35 20.52
N ALA A 231 11.81 5.10 20.99
CA ALA A 231 11.83 4.77 22.41
C ALA A 231 13.23 4.90 23.06
N ASP A 232 14.30 4.86 22.26
CA ASP A 232 15.70 4.96 22.68
C ASP A 232 16.08 3.86 23.69
N ILE A 233 15.91 2.60 23.29
CA ILE A 233 16.03 1.42 24.15
C ILE A 233 17.45 1.23 24.70
N ASP A 234 18.46 1.67 23.96
CA ASP A 234 19.87 1.65 24.39
C ASP A 234 20.35 2.98 25.01
N ASN A 235 19.49 4.00 25.05
CA ASN A 235 19.73 5.31 25.66
C ASN A 235 20.95 6.03 25.06
N ASN A 236 21.19 5.85 23.76
CA ASN A 236 22.26 6.50 23.02
C ASN A 236 21.75 7.78 22.29
N GLY A 237 20.44 7.92 22.10
CA GLY A 237 19.75 9.04 21.44
C GLY A 237 19.75 9.00 19.91
N HIS A 238 20.18 7.90 19.29
CA HIS A 238 20.40 7.75 17.86
C HIS A 238 19.91 6.39 17.33
N VAL A 239 19.38 6.43 16.12
CA VAL A 239 19.11 5.23 15.30
C VAL A 239 20.39 4.80 14.59
N ILE A 240 20.66 3.51 14.54
CA ILE A 240 21.83 2.97 13.84
C ILE A 240 21.43 2.64 12.39
N VAL A 241 22.17 3.20 11.43
CA VAL A 241 22.00 2.93 10.01
C VAL A 241 23.20 2.12 9.52
N LEU A 242 23.00 0.81 9.32
CA LEU A 242 24.05 -0.14 8.96
C LEU A 242 24.02 -0.49 7.48
N PHE A 243 25.05 -0.06 6.74
CA PHE A 243 25.30 -0.50 5.37
C PHE A 243 26.11 -1.78 5.35
N THR A 244 25.53 -2.85 4.82
CA THR A 244 26.20 -4.17 4.83
C THR A 244 25.94 -4.98 3.56
N LYS A 245 26.99 -5.63 3.08
CA LYS A 245 26.95 -6.67 2.05
C LYS A 245 26.01 -7.81 2.38
N GLU A 246 25.67 -8.00 3.66
CA GLU A 246 24.74 -9.03 4.09
C GLU A 246 23.34 -8.79 3.50
N VAL A 247 22.93 -7.53 3.31
CA VAL A 247 21.69 -7.14 2.61
C VAL A 247 21.78 -7.49 1.13
N ASN A 248 22.89 -7.12 0.45
CA ASN A 248 23.13 -7.46 -0.95
C ASN A 248 23.00 -8.98 -1.17
N ALA A 249 23.60 -9.77 -0.29
CA ALA A 249 23.63 -11.23 -0.36
C ALA A 249 22.27 -11.93 -0.12
N LEU A 250 21.22 -11.20 0.28
CA LEU A 250 19.86 -11.75 0.34
C LEU A 250 19.22 -11.86 -1.05
N THR A 251 19.78 -11.17 -2.04
CA THR A 251 19.27 -11.16 -3.42
C THR A 251 20.16 -12.01 -4.32
N SER A 252 19.59 -13.03 -4.95
CA SER A 252 20.32 -13.85 -5.91
C SER A 252 20.67 -13.06 -7.18
N LYS A 253 21.83 -13.33 -7.78
CA LYS A 253 22.27 -12.69 -9.03
C LYS A 253 21.28 -12.94 -10.19
N GLY A 254 21.00 -11.93 -11.00
CA GLY A 254 20.02 -11.97 -12.08
C GLY A 254 18.56 -11.86 -11.62
N SER A 255 18.31 -11.54 -10.35
CA SER A 255 16.95 -11.31 -9.86
C SER A 255 16.38 -10.05 -10.47
N GLN A 256 15.09 -10.06 -10.78
CA GLN A 256 14.38 -8.87 -11.29
C GLN A 256 14.06 -7.85 -10.19
N THR A 257 14.38 -8.19 -8.94
CA THR A 257 14.19 -7.39 -7.71
C THR A 257 15.37 -7.56 -6.79
N PHE A 258 15.38 -6.76 -5.73
CA PHE A 258 16.37 -6.83 -4.67
C PHE A 258 15.76 -6.39 -3.35
N ILE A 259 16.37 -6.81 -2.25
CA ILE A 259 16.09 -6.28 -0.92
C ILE A 259 16.95 -5.03 -0.75
N GLY A 260 16.31 -3.86 -0.66
CA GLY A 260 16.97 -2.56 -0.49
C GLY A 260 17.38 -2.26 0.95
N GLY A 261 16.68 -2.86 1.92
CA GLY A 261 16.92 -2.74 3.34
C GLY A 261 15.78 -3.35 4.13
N PHE A 262 15.90 -3.32 5.45
CA PHE A 262 14.85 -3.75 6.38
C PHE A 262 15.12 -3.26 7.79
N PHE A 263 14.05 -3.13 8.57
CA PHE A 263 14.03 -3.19 10.02
C PHE A 263 13.73 -4.62 10.51
N ILE A 264 14.34 -5.03 11.64
CA ILE A 264 14.04 -6.32 12.28
C ILE A 264 13.47 -6.09 13.69
N PRO A 265 12.20 -6.41 13.96
CA PRO A 265 11.59 -6.24 15.29
C PRO A 265 12.30 -7.00 16.42
N THR A 266 12.99 -8.11 16.14
CA THR A 266 13.73 -8.83 17.17
C THR A 266 14.91 -8.06 17.74
N ASP A 267 15.40 -7.02 17.05
CA ASP A 267 16.39 -6.11 17.63
C ASP A 267 15.81 -5.27 18.77
N LEU A 268 14.48 -5.14 18.85
CA LEU A 268 13.77 -4.54 19.98
C LEU A 268 13.42 -5.55 21.08
N ALA A 269 13.75 -6.84 20.92
CA ALA A 269 13.43 -7.85 21.91
C ALA A 269 14.40 -7.82 23.11
N ARG A 270 13.92 -8.25 24.28
CA ARG A 270 14.75 -8.42 25.46
C ARG A 270 15.80 -9.50 25.20
N ARG A 271 17.07 -9.14 25.44
CA ARG A 271 18.18 -10.10 25.37
C ARG A 271 18.41 -10.76 26.72
N ASN A 272 18.74 -12.05 26.68
CA ASN A 272 19.41 -12.73 27.79
C ASN A 272 20.75 -13.25 27.26
N ALA A 273 21.86 -12.72 27.78
CA ALA A 273 23.19 -13.16 27.35
C ALA A 273 23.63 -14.48 27.99
N SER A 274 22.92 -14.92 29.05
CA SER A 274 23.19 -16.17 29.75
C SER A 274 22.41 -17.36 29.19
N SER A 275 21.42 -17.13 28.33
CA SER A 275 20.76 -18.20 27.59
C SER A 275 21.72 -18.78 26.56
N THR A 276 22.04 -20.06 26.71
CA THR A 276 22.76 -20.85 25.71
C THR A 276 21.94 -20.97 24.43
N ALA A 277 22.63 -21.11 23.29
CA ALA A 277 22.00 -21.45 22.01
C ALA A 277 20.99 -22.60 22.16
N GLY A 278 19.75 -22.41 21.69
CA GLY A 278 18.66 -23.37 21.85
C GLY A 278 18.00 -23.40 23.24
N SER A 279 18.50 -22.65 24.21
CA SER A 279 17.79 -22.33 25.47
C SER A 279 17.06 -21.01 25.29
N GLN A 280 15.90 -21.04 24.63
CA GLN A 280 14.97 -19.92 24.74
C GLN A 280 14.53 -19.86 26.21
N THR A 281 15.19 -19.06 27.04
CA THR A 281 14.60 -18.66 28.33
C THR A 281 13.32 -17.89 28.00
N ALA A 282 12.22 -18.24 28.66
CA ALA A 282 10.87 -17.80 28.30
C ALA A 282 10.80 -16.31 27.94
N GLY A 283 10.70 -16.02 26.63
CA GLY A 283 10.48 -14.68 26.07
C GLY A 283 11.72 -13.81 25.81
N THR A 284 12.93 -14.36 25.62
CA THR A 284 14.13 -13.56 25.27
C THR A 284 14.73 -13.95 23.92
N CYS A 285 15.35 -12.99 23.22
CA CYS A 285 16.07 -13.23 21.97
C CYS A 285 17.59 -12.97 22.13
N PRO A 286 18.43 -14.02 22.23
CA PRO A 286 19.88 -13.87 22.39
C PRO A 286 20.62 -13.14 21.26
N THR A 287 20.06 -13.16 20.05
CA THR A 287 20.58 -12.50 18.84
C THR A 287 20.08 -11.05 18.71
N SER A 288 19.19 -10.59 19.60
CA SER A 288 18.77 -9.19 19.61
C SER A 288 19.97 -8.26 19.83
N ASN A 289 20.02 -7.16 19.06
CA ASN A 289 20.95 -6.07 19.31
C ASN A 289 20.51 -5.12 20.44
N GLN A 290 19.24 -5.16 20.87
CA GLN A 290 18.64 -4.21 21.82
C GLN A 290 18.90 -2.75 21.42
N ALA A 291 18.75 -2.42 20.14
CA ALA A 291 18.95 -1.08 19.59
C ALA A 291 17.97 -0.79 18.44
N GLU A 292 17.70 0.50 18.21
CA GLU A 292 17.02 1.00 17.03
C GLU A 292 17.95 0.90 15.81
N MET A 293 17.64 0.00 14.88
CA MET A 293 18.54 -0.34 13.77
C MET A 293 17.81 -0.45 12.43
N LEU A 294 18.42 0.13 11.39
CA LEU A 294 18.07 -0.06 9.98
C LEU A 294 19.22 -0.76 9.26
N TYR A 295 18.93 -1.84 8.55
CA TYR A 295 19.91 -2.55 7.71
C TYR A 295 19.71 -2.16 6.25
N LEU A 296 20.72 -1.59 5.61
CA LEU A 296 20.62 -1.05 4.25
C LEU A 296 21.64 -1.67 3.29
N LEU A 297 21.25 -1.68 2.01
CA LEU A 297 22.07 -2.12 0.88
C LEU A 297 23.39 -1.33 0.81
N ALA A 298 24.52 -2.04 0.70
CA ALA A 298 25.84 -1.42 0.54
C ALA A 298 26.23 -1.26 -0.94
N PRO A 299 27.12 -0.30 -1.29
CA PRO A 299 27.74 -0.26 -2.60
C PRO A 299 28.48 -1.58 -2.93
N ASP A 300 28.19 -2.14 -4.10
CA ASP A 300 28.84 -3.35 -4.65
C ASP A 300 28.96 -3.21 -6.18
N PRO A 301 29.85 -2.30 -6.67
CA PRO A 301 29.93 -1.98 -8.09
C PRO A 301 30.40 -3.14 -8.97
N ASN A 302 31.05 -4.16 -8.38
CA ASN A 302 31.50 -5.35 -9.09
C ASN A 302 30.46 -6.49 -9.08
N GLY A 303 29.43 -6.40 -8.23
CA GLY A 303 28.42 -7.44 -8.08
C GLY A 303 29.03 -8.73 -7.50
N ASP A 304 29.81 -8.57 -6.44
CA ASP A 304 30.49 -9.65 -5.73
C ASP A 304 29.51 -10.49 -4.90
N PHE A 305 28.41 -9.89 -4.42
CA PHE A 305 27.39 -10.56 -3.60
C PHE A 305 26.07 -10.79 -4.34
N SER A 306 25.71 -9.87 -5.24
CA SER A 306 24.48 -9.92 -6.04
C SER A 306 24.70 -9.34 -7.45
N ASP A 307 23.65 -8.84 -8.10
CA ASP A 307 23.84 -7.92 -9.22
C ASP A 307 24.52 -6.64 -8.74
N ALA A 308 25.26 -5.99 -9.64
CA ALA A 308 26.05 -4.81 -9.30
C ALA A 308 25.17 -3.65 -8.79
N VAL A 309 25.62 -3.04 -7.70
CA VAL A 309 25.02 -1.87 -7.07
C VAL A 309 26.04 -0.74 -7.10
N SER A 310 25.81 0.26 -7.94
CA SER A 310 26.66 1.45 -7.96
C SER A 310 26.54 2.24 -6.65
N ILE A 311 27.55 3.04 -6.32
CA ILE A 311 27.52 3.95 -5.17
C ILE A 311 26.28 4.85 -5.25
N THR A 312 26.00 5.43 -6.42
CA THR A 312 24.81 6.26 -6.63
C THR A 312 23.52 5.49 -6.36
N ARG A 313 23.38 4.25 -6.86
CA ARG A 313 22.18 3.44 -6.63
C ARG A 313 22.00 3.12 -5.15
N ALA A 314 23.06 2.72 -4.45
CA ALA A 314 23.01 2.44 -3.01
C ALA A 314 22.61 3.69 -2.22
N LYS A 315 23.14 4.86 -2.60
CA LYS A 315 22.81 6.15 -1.97
C LYS A 315 21.36 6.54 -2.20
N GLU A 316 20.85 6.46 -3.43
CA GLU A 316 19.44 6.77 -3.70
C GLU A 316 18.49 5.81 -2.98
N ASN A 317 18.84 4.52 -2.93
CA ASN A 317 18.10 3.52 -2.17
C ASN A 317 18.06 3.85 -0.67
N ALA A 318 19.19 4.25 -0.09
CA ALA A 318 19.28 4.57 1.33
C ALA A 318 18.29 5.67 1.75
N ARG A 319 17.98 6.62 0.88
CA ARG A 319 17.11 7.76 1.18
C ARG A 319 15.66 7.33 1.42
N SER A 320 15.00 6.74 0.41
CA SER A 320 13.60 6.30 0.56
C SER A 320 13.46 5.14 1.54
N VAL A 321 14.35 4.15 1.46
CA VAL A 321 14.29 2.96 2.33
C VAL A 321 14.53 3.33 3.79
N SER A 322 15.38 4.34 4.09
CA SER A 322 15.48 4.81 5.47
C SER A 322 14.16 5.36 6.01
N SER A 323 13.38 6.10 5.23
CA SER A 323 12.07 6.57 5.68
C SER A 323 11.07 5.43 5.85
N HIS A 324 11.00 4.54 4.86
CA HIS A 324 10.15 3.35 4.91
C HIS A 324 10.41 2.49 6.15
N GLU A 325 11.67 2.11 6.38
CA GLU A 325 12.04 1.22 7.49
C GLU A 325 12.03 1.93 8.84
N PHE A 326 12.25 3.25 8.86
CA PHE A 326 12.14 4.03 10.09
C PHE A 326 10.68 4.12 10.54
N GLN A 327 9.71 4.27 9.63
CA GLN A 327 8.31 4.17 9.99
C GLN A 327 7.97 2.82 10.63
N HIS A 328 8.43 1.69 10.07
CA HIS A 328 8.20 0.38 10.68
C HIS A 328 8.76 0.29 12.10
N LEU A 329 9.97 0.80 12.30
CA LEU A 329 10.60 0.88 13.62
C LEU A 329 9.75 1.69 14.59
N LEU A 330 9.37 2.92 14.20
CA LEU A 330 8.58 3.82 15.05
C LEU A 330 7.22 3.21 15.44
N GLY A 331 6.51 2.65 14.45
CA GLY A 331 5.21 1.99 14.68
C GLY A 331 5.34 0.76 15.56
N ALA A 332 6.38 -0.05 15.38
CA ALA A 332 6.66 -1.18 16.24
C ALA A 332 6.92 -0.72 17.68
N GLU A 333 7.79 0.25 17.89
CA GLU A 333 8.11 0.76 19.22
C GLU A 333 6.91 1.39 19.93
N ASP A 334 6.06 2.11 19.20
CA ASP A 334 4.89 2.72 19.81
C ASP A 334 3.93 1.66 20.37
N ARG A 335 3.69 0.61 19.58
CA ARG A 335 2.83 -0.52 19.95
C ARG A 335 3.43 -1.40 21.04
N ILE A 336 4.70 -1.79 20.93
CA ILE A 336 5.27 -2.84 21.78
C ILE A 336 6.07 -2.31 22.98
N ILE A 337 6.58 -1.07 22.93
CA ILE A 337 7.39 -0.48 24.00
C ILE A 337 6.66 0.65 24.70
N LYS A 338 6.19 1.66 23.96
CA LYS A 338 5.62 2.89 24.58
C LYS A 338 4.22 2.68 25.12
N SER A 339 3.45 1.78 24.51
CA SER A 339 2.08 1.44 24.91
C SER A 339 2.00 0.15 25.76
N ASP A 340 3.13 -0.36 26.25
CA ASP A 340 3.22 -1.59 27.04
C ASP A 340 2.60 -2.85 26.36
N GLY A 341 2.62 -2.89 25.02
CA GLY A 341 2.13 -4.03 24.24
C GLY A 341 3.11 -5.20 24.10
N THR A 342 2.86 -6.05 23.12
CA THR A 342 3.61 -7.25 22.78
C THR A 342 3.85 -7.32 21.27
N PHE A 343 4.74 -8.21 20.80
CA PHE A 343 4.94 -8.41 19.36
C PHE A 343 3.70 -8.92 18.60
N ASN A 344 2.66 -9.39 19.29
CA ASN A 344 1.38 -9.73 18.67
C ASN A 344 0.46 -8.52 18.43
N ASP A 345 0.80 -7.37 19.02
CA ASP A 345 0.05 -6.11 18.90
C ASP A 345 0.57 -5.23 17.74
N LEU A 346 1.55 -5.73 16.97
CA LEU A 346 2.01 -5.13 15.72
C LEU A 346 0.85 -4.99 14.73
N ASN A 347 0.88 -3.94 13.90
CA ASN A 347 -0.21 -3.62 12.98
C ASN A 347 -0.38 -4.69 11.88
N ASP A 348 -1.54 -4.75 11.23
CA ASP A 348 -1.77 -5.59 10.05
C ASP A 348 -0.81 -5.22 8.91
N VAL A 349 -0.39 -6.20 8.09
CA VAL A 349 0.67 -5.98 7.09
C VAL A 349 0.29 -4.84 6.15
N TRP A 350 -0.88 -4.92 5.53
CA TRP A 350 -1.30 -3.93 4.54
C TRP A 350 -1.32 -2.50 5.08
N LEU A 351 -1.71 -2.30 6.35
CA LEU A 351 -1.77 -0.99 6.99
C LEU A 351 -0.38 -0.51 7.39
N ASP A 352 0.46 -1.38 7.96
CA ASP A 352 1.85 -1.11 8.28
C ASP A 352 2.63 -0.66 7.03
N GLU A 353 2.51 -1.42 5.93
CA GLU A 353 3.12 -1.08 4.64
C GLU A 353 2.59 0.21 4.04
N GLY A 354 1.28 0.43 4.12
CA GLY A 354 0.67 1.66 3.65
C GLY A 354 1.21 2.88 4.41
N LEU A 355 1.39 2.77 5.73
CA LEU A 355 1.96 3.83 6.56
C LEU A 355 3.43 4.10 6.18
N SER A 356 4.22 3.08 5.84
CA SER A 356 5.60 3.26 5.37
C SER A 356 5.67 3.97 4.01
N HIS A 357 4.74 3.67 3.09
CA HIS A 357 4.64 4.40 1.82
C HIS A 357 4.15 5.85 2.02
N VAL A 358 3.26 6.09 2.99
CA VAL A 358 2.93 7.45 3.41
C VAL A 358 4.15 8.16 4.01
N ALA A 359 5.03 7.47 4.73
CA ALA A 359 6.28 8.06 5.23
C ALA A 359 7.18 8.54 4.08
N GLU A 360 7.40 7.69 3.07
CA GLU A 360 8.14 8.05 1.85
C GLU A 360 7.53 9.28 1.18
N GLU A 361 6.20 9.30 1.01
CA GLU A 361 5.49 10.44 0.43
C GLU A 361 5.70 11.72 1.24
N LEU A 362 5.49 11.69 2.55
CA LEU A 362 5.57 12.86 3.41
C LEU A 362 6.99 13.44 3.46
N VAL A 363 8.01 12.57 3.54
CA VAL A 363 9.41 12.97 3.43
C VAL A 363 9.68 13.57 2.05
N GLY A 364 9.19 12.95 0.97
CA GLY A 364 9.30 13.46 -0.39
C GLY A 364 8.66 14.85 -0.57
N LEU A 365 7.48 15.07 0.03
CA LEU A 365 6.79 16.36 -0.01
C LEU A 365 7.60 17.42 0.73
N ALA A 366 8.05 17.13 1.96
CA ALA A 366 8.89 18.04 2.73
C ALA A 366 10.21 18.36 2.01
N ALA A 367 10.85 17.33 1.45
CA ALA A 367 12.09 17.43 0.70
C ALA A 367 11.95 18.26 -0.58
N GLY A 368 10.81 18.15 -1.26
CA GLY A 368 10.44 18.94 -2.44
C GLY A 368 9.88 20.33 -2.12
N GLY A 369 9.54 20.62 -0.86
CA GLY A 369 8.94 21.90 -0.46
C GLY A 369 7.45 22.00 -0.77
N HIS A 370 6.79 20.86 -0.86
CA HIS A 370 5.36 20.74 -1.13
C HIS A 370 4.58 20.49 0.16
N GLY A 371 3.30 20.84 0.12
CA GLY A 371 2.34 20.47 1.16
C GLY A 371 1.30 19.51 0.61
N VAL A 372 0.45 19.01 1.50
CA VAL A 372 -0.73 18.20 1.14
C VAL A 372 -1.92 19.10 0.77
N ARG A 373 -2.95 18.50 0.16
CA ARG A 373 -4.20 19.17 -0.24
C ARG A 373 -4.03 20.31 -1.27
N ASN A 374 -3.04 20.22 -2.16
CA ASN A 374 -2.72 21.24 -3.16
C ASN A 374 -3.01 20.83 -4.62
N ASN A 375 -3.62 19.67 -4.84
CA ASN A 375 -3.87 19.06 -6.14
C ASN A 375 -2.62 19.04 -7.04
N LEU A 376 -1.55 18.42 -6.54
CA LEU A 376 -0.22 18.47 -7.15
C LEU A 376 -0.21 17.78 -8.51
N THR A 377 0.28 18.50 -9.53
CA THR A 377 0.46 18.01 -10.90
C THR A 377 1.85 17.41 -11.10
N PHE A 378 2.07 16.68 -12.21
CA PHE A 378 3.40 16.16 -12.56
C PHE A 378 4.46 17.25 -12.62
N ASN A 379 4.11 18.42 -13.16
CA ASN A 379 5.06 19.52 -13.33
C ASN A 379 5.42 20.19 -12.00
N ASP A 380 4.51 20.21 -11.03
CA ASP A 380 4.77 20.77 -9.70
C ASP A 380 5.89 19.97 -9.01
N VAL A 381 5.83 18.64 -9.11
CA VAL A 381 6.74 17.73 -8.39
C VAL A 381 7.94 17.24 -9.21
N THR A 382 8.03 17.55 -10.51
CA THR A 382 9.18 17.18 -11.35
C THR A 382 9.88 18.35 -12.04
N GLY A 383 9.43 19.59 -11.79
CA GLY A 383 10.00 20.79 -12.40
C GLY A 383 11.52 20.93 -12.23
N SER A 384 12.19 21.65 -13.14
CA SER A 384 13.65 21.79 -13.11
C SER A 384 14.19 22.72 -12.00
N GLY A 385 13.34 23.14 -11.07
CA GLY A 385 13.71 24.01 -9.95
C GLY A 385 14.50 23.27 -8.87
N PRO A 386 15.24 24.01 -8.02
CA PRO A 386 15.89 23.41 -6.86
C PRO A 386 14.84 22.85 -5.89
N ALA A 387 15.11 21.68 -5.33
CA ALA A 387 14.39 21.19 -4.16
C ALA A 387 15.00 21.77 -2.88
N PRO A 388 14.22 22.02 -1.82
CA PRO A 388 14.75 22.43 -0.52
C PRO A 388 15.77 21.44 0.07
N ILE A 389 15.63 20.14 -0.23
CA ILE A 389 16.52 19.10 0.27
C ILE A 389 17.93 19.21 -0.30
N GLY A 390 18.82 19.87 0.44
CA GLY A 390 20.18 20.11 0.00
C GLY A 390 20.24 21.11 -1.19
N VAL A 391 21.22 22.00 -1.16
CA VAL A 391 21.35 23.12 -2.11
C VAL A 391 21.56 22.73 -3.60
N THR A 392 21.60 21.43 -3.94
CA THR A 392 21.90 20.93 -5.29
C THR A 392 20.90 19.91 -5.86
N GLU A 393 19.87 19.50 -5.12
CA GLU A 393 18.88 18.53 -5.61
C GLU A 393 17.81 19.19 -6.49
N THR A 394 17.27 18.45 -7.44
CA THR A 394 16.15 18.89 -8.30
C THR A 394 14.85 18.19 -7.87
N GLN A 395 13.70 18.81 -8.17
CA GLN A 395 12.39 18.18 -7.90
C GLN A 395 12.28 16.80 -8.57
N THR A 396 12.76 16.66 -9.82
CA THR A 396 12.78 15.37 -10.51
C THR A 396 13.52 14.28 -9.73
N LYS A 397 14.62 14.64 -9.05
CA LYS A 397 15.39 13.67 -8.27
C LYS A 397 14.66 13.27 -6.99
N VAL A 398 14.06 14.24 -6.28
CA VAL A 398 13.16 13.94 -5.14
C VAL A 398 12.03 13.02 -5.58
N PHE A 399 11.40 13.31 -6.72
CA PHE A 399 10.31 12.49 -7.24
C PHE A 399 10.72 11.06 -7.55
N ASN A 400 11.86 10.89 -8.23
CA ASN A 400 12.38 9.55 -8.54
C ASN A 400 12.75 8.76 -7.28
N THR A 401 13.13 9.44 -6.19
CA THR A 401 13.51 8.78 -4.94
C THR A 401 12.29 8.36 -4.13
N PHE A 402 11.31 9.25 -3.94
CA PHE A 402 10.26 9.06 -2.93
C PHE A 402 8.87 8.75 -3.48
N PHE A 403 8.58 9.08 -4.76
CA PHE A 403 7.22 8.96 -5.29
C PHE A 403 7.10 7.91 -6.41
N LEU A 404 8.13 7.75 -7.23
CA LEU A 404 8.04 6.97 -8.47
C LEU A 404 7.61 5.52 -8.25
N ASP A 405 8.14 4.86 -7.22
CA ASP A 405 7.81 3.46 -6.93
C ASP A 405 6.37 3.33 -6.41
N ASP A 406 5.87 4.29 -5.63
CA ASP A 406 4.51 4.31 -5.12
C ASP A 406 3.48 4.55 -6.23
N PHE A 407 3.74 5.48 -7.14
CA PHE A 407 2.93 5.63 -8.36
C PHE A 407 2.98 4.37 -9.25
N GLY A 408 4.12 3.67 -9.28
CA GLY A 408 4.24 2.38 -9.97
C GLY A 408 3.39 1.28 -9.33
N ARG A 409 3.35 1.20 -7.99
CA ARG A 409 2.50 0.28 -7.21
C ARG A 409 1.02 0.60 -7.39
N LEU A 410 0.64 1.88 -7.31
CA LEU A 410 -0.71 2.35 -7.56
C LEU A 410 -1.18 2.02 -9.00
N ALA A 411 -0.29 2.14 -9.99
CA ALA A 411 -0.62 1.77 -11.37
C ALA A 411 -0.95 0.27 -11.50
N ARG A 412 -0.26 -0.59 -10.76
CA ARG A 412 -0.52 -2.04 -10.72
C ARG A 412 -1.90 -2.32 -10.13
N TYR A 413 -2.25 -1.68 -9.01
CA TYR A 413 -3.59 -1.75 -8.43
C TYR A 413 -4.66 -1.29 -9.42
N PHE A 414 -4.49 -0.13 -10.06
CA PHE A 414 -5.42 0.42 -11.05
C PHE A 414 -5.65 -0.50 -12.25
N LEU A 415 -4.68 -1.35 -12.59
CA LEU A 415 -4.83 -2.32 -13.67
C LEU A 415 -5.65 -3.55 -13.28
N ASN A 416 -5.68 -3.92 -12.00
CA ASN A 416 -6.36 -5.11 -11.48
C ASN A 416 -7.18 -4.87 -10.18
N PRO A 417 -7.97 -3.78 -10.07
CA PRO A 417 -8.54 -3.38 -8.78
C PRO A 417 -9.44 -4.46 -8.18
N SER A 418 -10.25 -5.14 -9.01
CA SER A 418 -11.18 -6.17 -8.57
C SER A 418 -10.51 -7.48 -8.12
N GLY A 419 -9.26 -7.71 -8.57
CA GLY A 419 -8.49 -8.93 -8.30
C GLY A 419 -7.43 -8.74 -7.21
N THR A 420 -7.20 -7.51 -6.76
CA THR A 420 -6.28 -7.18 -5.68
C THR A 420 -6.81 -7.70 -4.34
N GLN A 421 -5.91 -8.15 -3.45
CA GLN A 421 -6.23 -8.45 -2.06
C GLN A 421 -5.84 -7.24 -1.23
N THR A 422 -6.77 -6.30 -1.04
CA THR A 422 -6.52 -4.96 -0.50
C THR A 422 -6.35 -4.95 1.02
N VAL A 423 -7.26 -5.62 1.74
CA VAL A 423 -7.22 -5.74 3.20
C VAL A 423 -6.95 -7.19 3.57
N VAL A 424 -5.79 -7.42 4.17
CA VAL A 424 -5.34 -8.74 4.62
C VAL A 424 -4.64 -8.60 5.98
N ALA A 425 -5.23 -9.18 7.02
CA ALA A 425 -4.75 -8.95 8.39
C ALA A 425 -3.34 -9.51 8.62
N ASP A 426 -3.15 -10.81 8.37
CA ASP A 426 -1.97 -11.56 8.79
C ASP A 426 -1.11 -12.11 7.65
N LYS A 427 -1.50 -11.84 6.39
CA LYS A 427 -0.87 -12.41 5.20
C LYS A 427 -0.82 -11.38 4.09
N ASP A 428 0.38 -10.93 3.76
CA ASP A 428 0.58 -10.33 2.45
C ASP A 428 0.27 -11.39 1.35
N PRO A 429 -0.48 -11.02 0.30
CA PRO A 429 -0.84 -11.93 -0.79
C PRO A 429 0.37 -12.44 -1.61
N GLY A 430 1.54 -11.81 -1.51
CA GLY A 430 2.74 -12.24 -2.21
C GLY A 430 2.79 -11.83 -3.68
N GLY A 431 4.01 -11.71 -4.21
CA GLY A 431 4.22 -11.44 -5.64
C GLY A 431 3.60 -10.11 -6.08
N ILE A 432 3.03 -10.10 -7.28
CA ILE A 432 2.38 -8.89 -7.83
C ILE A 432 1.22 -8.38 -6.96
N ALA A 433 0.48 -9.28 -6.32
CA ALA A 433 -0.67 -8.89 -5.51
C ALA A 433 -0.26 -8.07 -4.27
N SER A 434 0.96 -8.26 -3.77
CA SER A 434 1.54 -7.42 -2.69
C SER A 434 1.71 -5.97 -3.16
N LEU A 435 2.20 -5.79 -4.38
CA LEU A 435 2.44 -4.46 -4.94
C LEU A 435 1.15 -3.73 -5.25
N GLU A 436 0.14 -4.47 -5.71
CA GLU A 436 -1.22 -3.95 -5.84
C GLU A 436 -1.79 -3.55 -4.47
N MET A 437 -1.64 -4.40 -3.44
CA MET A 437 -2.07 -4.10 -2.06
C MET A 437 -1.40 -2.83 -1.52
N ARG A 438 -0.08 -2.67 -1.71
CA ARG A 438 0.68 -1.48 -1.28
C ARG A 438 0.24 -0.22 -2.00
N GLY A 439 0.00 -0.31 -3.31
CA GLY A 439 -0.54 0.80 -4.10
C GLY A 439 -1.92 1.25 -3.63
N PHE A 440 -2.81 0.28 -3.32
CA PHE A 440 -4.10 0.54 -2.68
C PHE A 440 -3.91 1.18 -1.30
N ALA A 441 -3.08 0.60 -0.43
CA ALA A 441 -2.91 1.02 0.95
C ALA A 441 -2.37 2.46 1.03
N TRP A 442 -1.37 2.79 0.21
CA TRP A 442 -0.81 4.13 0.12
C TRP A 442 -1.87 5.17 -0.28
N VAL A 443 -2.54 4.99 -1.43
CA VAL A 443 -3.50 5.99 -1.90
C VAL A 443 -4.73 6.08 -0.99
N PHE A 444 -5.14 4.96 -0.37
CA PHE A 444 -6.22 4.95 0.62
C PHE A 444 -5.85 5.74 1.88
N LEU A 445 -4.63 5.56 2.41
CA LEU A 445 -4.17 6.30 3.58
C LEU A 445 -3.92 7.77 3.28
N ARG A 446 -3.46 8.10 2.07
CA ARG A 446 -3.39 9.50 1.60
C ARG A 446 -4.77 10.15 1.58
N TRP A 447 -5.76 9.48 1.02
CA TRP A 447 -7.16 9.90 1.02
C TRP A 447 -7.70 10.07 2.45
N LEU A 448 -7.39 9.12 3.35
CA LEU A 448 -7.75 9.25 4.78
C LEU A 448 -7.12 10.48 5.43
N GLY A 449 -5.83 10.72 5.18
CA GLY A 449 -5.13 11.92 5.59
C GLY A 449 -5.88 13.16 5.12
N ASP A 450 -6.17 13.26 3.82
CA ASP A 450 -6.79 14.43 3.21
C ASP A 450 -8.17 14.77 3.80
N HIS A 451 -8.99 13.75 4.10
CA HIS A 451 -10.40 13.93 4.49
C HIS A 451 -10.66 13.86 6.01
N TYR A 452 -9.90 13.07 6.74
CA TYR A 452 -10.09 12.84 8.19
C TYR A 452 -8.93 13.37 9.03
N GLY A 453 -7.79 13.69 8.40
CA GLY A 453 -6.71 14.42 9.04
C GLY A 453 -7.04 15.92 9.15
N PRO A 454 -6.82 16.55 10.32
CA PRO A 454 -6.94 17.99 10.44
C PRO A 454 -6.02 18.73 9.47
N ALA A 455 -6.51 19.83 8.88
CA ALA A 455 -5.68 20.73 8.10
C ALA A 455 -4.99 21.76 9.02
N GLY A 456 -3.77 22.16 8.68
CA GLY A 456 -3.01 23.10 9.49
C GLY A 456 -1.62 23.42 8.98
N GLY A 457 -0.72 23.70 9.91
CA GLY A 457 0.64 24.19 9.63
C GLY A 457 1.71 23.37 10.34
N GLY A 458 1.45 22.09 10.57
CA GLY A 458 2.33 21.12 11.21
C GLY A 458 3.62 20.86 10.43
N ALA A 459 4.12 19.63 10.47
CA ALA A 459 5.45 19.29 9.95
C ALA A 459 5.61 19.55 8.44
N ILE A 460 4.50 19.56 7.68
CA ILE A 460 4.45 20.02 6.29
C ILE A 460 3.28 21.00 6.10
N PRO A 461 3.33 21.91 5.11
CA PRO A 461 2.25 22.85 4.85
C PRO A 461 0.93 22.14 4.52
N GLY A 462 -0.19 22.72 4.99
CA GLY A 462 -1.54 22.20 4.75
C GLY A 462 -1.95 21.03 5.63
N SER A 463 -1.12 20.63 6.59
CA SER A 463 -1.28 19.44 7.42
C SER A 463 -1.26 19.74 8.91
N ASP A 464 -2.25 19.24 9.64
CA ASP A 464 -2.16 18.82 11.06
C ASP A 464 -2.55 17.33 11.18
N GLU A 465 -2.42 16.58 10.08
CA GLU A 465 -2.88 15.19 9.96
C GLU A 465 -1.96 14.19 10.68
N GLN A 466 -0.86 14.68 11.28
CA GLN A 466 0.01 13.87 12.12
C GLN A 466 -0.78 13.18 13.23
N VAL A 467 -1.81 13.82 13.78
CA VAL A 467 -2.63 13.23 14.85
C VAL A 467 -3.33 11.95 14.39
N LEU A 468 -3.75 11.87 13.11
CA LEU A 468 -4.36 10.68 12.53
C LEU A 468 -3.32 9.58 12.34
N PHE A 469 -2.18 9.91 11.74
CA PHE A 469 -1.14 8.92 11.46
C PHE A 469 -0.45 8.40 12.72
N GLN A 470 -0.28 9.23 13.76
CA GLN A 470 0.19 8.78 15.09
C GLN A 470 -0.82 7.81 15.72
N ARG A 471 -2.12 8.08 15.57
CA ARG A 471 -3.17 7.22 16.10
C ARG A 471 -3.22 5.87 15.37
N LEU A 472 -3.03 5.85 14.06
CA LEU A 472 -2.91 4.61 13.26
C LEU A 472 -1.61 3.84 13.55
N ALA A 473 -0.49 4.55 13.70
CA ALA A 473 0.79 3.92 14.03
C ALA A 473 0.75 3.22 15.39
N SER A 474 0.15 3.85 16.39
CA SER A 474 0.04 3.33 17.77
C SER A 474 -1.01 2.24 17.96
N GLY A 475 -2.08 2.24 17.14
CA GLY A 475 -3.26 1.42 17.41
C GLY A 475 -4.09 1.89 18.62
N GLY A 476 -3.71 3.04 19.19
CA GLY A 476 -4.37 3.65 20.34
C GLY A 476 -4.32 2.80 21.61
N PRO A 477 -5.17 3.13 22.62
CA PRO A 477 -5.12 2.48 23.94
C PRO A 477 -5.40 0.97 23.94
N THR A 478 -5.95 0.43 22.84
CA THR A 478 -6.33 -0.98 22.72
C THR A 478 -5.54 -1.71 21.65
N HIS A 479 -4.49 -1.09 21.08
CA HIS A 479 -3.65 -1.64 20.01
C HIS A 479 -4.47 -2.21 18.83
N GLN A 480 -5.50 -1.48 18.39
CA GLN A 480 -6.27 -1.86 17.21
C GLN A 480 -5.35 -1.99 15.99
N ALA A 481 -5.72 -2.87 15.07
CA ALA A 481 -5.01 -3.09 13.82
C ALA A 481 -5.99 -3.13 12.64
N GLY A 482 -5.49 -2.90 11.44
CA GLY A 482 -6.27 -2.99 10.20
C GLY A 482 -7.50 -2.08 10.18
N ILE A 483 -8.65 -2.63 9.76
CA ILE A 483 -9.89 -1.86 9.61
C ILE A 483 -10.38 -1.28 10.94
N ASP A 484 -10.28 -2.04 12.02
CA ASP A 484 -10.74 -1.59 13.35
C ASP A 484 -9.94 -0.38 13.82
N ASP A 485 -8.65 -0.33 13.47
CA ASP A 485 -7.78 0.82 13.77
C ASP A 485 -8.16 2.05 12.96
N ILE A 486 -8.47 1.90 11.68
CA ILE A 486 -8.92 3.00 10.83
C ILE A 486 -10.20 3.62 11.37
N ILE A 487 -11.20 2.80 11.70
CA ILE A 487 -12.46 3.27 12.26
C ILE A 487 -12.23 3.96 13.62
N GLY A 488 -11.42 3.34 14.49
CA GLY A 488 -11.06 3.91 15.78
C GLY A 488 -10.32 5.24 15.66
N ALA A 489 -9.35 5.34 14.75
CA ALA A 489 -8.56 6.56 14.53
C ALA A 489 -9.42 7.71 14.02
N ILE A 490 -10.32 7.46 13.06
CA ILE A 490 -11.26 8.47 12.57
C ILE A 490 -12.16 8.95 13.70
N ALA A 491 -12.70 8.03 14.51
CA ALA A 491 -13.55 8.38 15.65
C ALA A 491 -12.81 9.23 16.69
N ASP A 492 -11.56 8.85 17.01
CA ASP A 492 -10.75 9.56 18.00
C ASP A 492 -10.35 10.97 17.53
N VAL A 493 -10.01 11.12 16.25
CA VAL A 493 -9.52 12.40 15.69
C VAL A 493 -10.65 13.36 15.33
N THR A 494 -11.73 12.84 14.72
CA THR A 494 -12.79 13.68 14.13
C THR A 494 -14.09 13.68 14.95
N GLY A 495 -14.26 12.72 15.86
CA GLY A 495 -15.53 12.45 16.53
C GLY A 495 -16.59 11.78 15.64
N GLN A 496 -16.29 11.52 14.36
CA GLN A 496 -17.22 10.89 13.42
C GLN A 496 -17.27 9.38 13.63
N GLN A 497 -18.46 8.82 13.52
CA GLN A 497 -18.65 7.36 13.52
C GLN A 497 -18.83 6.93 12.07
N VAL A 498 -17.90 6.10 11.59
CA VAL A 498 -17.89 5.57 10.21
C VAL A 498 -17.83 4.06 10.23
N THR A 499 -18.25 3.44 9.13
CA THR A 499 -18.13 2.00 8.91
C THR A 499 -17.23 1.72 7.71
N TRP A 500 -16.64 0.52 7.67
CA TRP A 500 -15.82 0.11 6.52
C TRP A 500 -16.57 0.18 5.18
N PRO A 501 -17.84 -0.28 5.05
CA PRO A 501 -18.59 -0.14 3.81
C PRO A 501 -18.76 1.31 3.35
N GLU A 502 -18.97 2.26 4.27
CA GLU A 502 -19.09 3.69 3.95
C GLU A 502 -17.76 4.24 3.42
N LEU A 503 -16.65 4.00 4.13
CA LEU A 503 -15.32 4.43 3.69
C LEU A 503 -14.97 3.85 2.32
N LEU A 504 -15.22 2.55 2.12
CA LEU A 504 -14.96 1.89 0.85
C LEU A 504 -15.85 2.45 -0.29
N ALA A 505 -17.09 2.83 0.01
CA ALA A 505 -17.98 3.39 -1.01
C ALA A 505 -17.47 4.73 -1.56
N ASP A 506 -17.04 5.63 -0.67
CA ASP A 506 -16.51 6.94 -1.04
C ASP A 506 -15.12 6.82 -1.69
N PHE A 507 -14.20 6.06 -1.08
CA PHE A 507 -12.87 5.86 -1.63
C PHE A 507 -12.89 5.14 -2.98
N SER A 508 -13.59 4.00 -3.12
CA SER A 508 -13.49 3.17 -4.32
C SER A 508 -14.07 3.83 -5.58
N ILE A 509 -14.82 4.93 -5.49
CA ILE A 509 -15.23 5.67 -6.70
C ILE A 509 -14.23 6.77 -7.07
N MET A 510 -13.51 7.33 -6.08
CA MET A 510 -12.57 8.44 -6.25
C MET A 510 -11.59 8.22 -7.42
N PRO A 511 -10.91 7.06 -7.56
CA PRO A 511 -9.98 6.85 -8.68
C PRO A 511 -10.58 7.04 -10.08
N ASP A 512 -11.90 6.88 -10.25
CA ASP A 512 -12.56 7.02 -11.56
C ASP A 512 -13.23 8.40 -11.75
N VAL A 513 -13.58 9.10 -10.67
CA VAL A 513 -14.37 10.36 -10.76
C VAL A 513 -13.59 11.61 -10.36
N ASP A 514 -12.46 11.46 -9.69
CA ASP A 514 -11.59 12.59 -9.37
C ASP A 514 -11.03 13.24 -10.66
N ASP A 515 -10.91 14.56 -10.64
CA ASP A 515 -10.44 15.41 -11.76
C ASP A 515 -11.12 15.18 -13.12
N VAL A 516 -12.36 14.66 -13.16
CA VAL A 516 -13.13 14.49 -14.42
C VAL A 516 -13.74 15.80 -14.96
N GLY A 517 -13.46 16.94 -14.33
CA GLY A 517 -13.92 18.27 -14.76
C GLY A 517 -15.38 18.58 -14.40
N VAL A 518 -15.96 17.85 -13.44
CA VAL A 518 -17.30 18.08 -12.89
C VAL A 518 -17.23 18.23 -11.39
N SER A 519 -17.96 19.19 -10.83
CA SER A 519 -18.07 19.34 -9.37
C SER A 519 -18.89 18.19 -8.78
N LEU A 520 -18.27 17.37 -7.94
CA LEU A 520 -18.92 16.26 -7.27
C LEU A 520 -19.76 16.75 -6.08
N SER A 521 -20.87 16.06 -5.80
CA SER A 521 -21.76 16.39 -4.69
C SER A 521 -21.22 16.00 -3.32
N SER A 522 -20.30 15.03 -3.27
CA SER A 522 -19.57 14.60 -2.08
C SER A 522 -18.12 15.03 -2.25
N SER A 523 -17.58 15.74 -1.27
CA SER A 523 -16.17 16.10 -1.22
C SER A 523 -15.28 14.95 -0.73
N LEU A 524 -15.83 13.75 -0.54
CA LEU A 524 -15.07 12.55 -0.19
C LEU A 524 -14.67 11.74 -1.45
N GLN A 525 -15.07 12.21 -2.64
CA GLN A 525 -14.87 11.50 -3.91
C GLN A 525 -13.71 12.07 -4.73
N ASP A 526 -12.92 12.94 -4.10
CA ASP A 526 -11.79 13.70 -4.61
C ASP A 526 -10.52 13.31 -3.82
N LEU A 527 -9.33 13.50 -4.43
CA LEU A 527 -8.03 13.32 -3.77
C LEU A 527 -7.29 14.67 -3.68
N PRO A 528 -7.54 15.46 -2.62
CA PRO A 528 -7.03 16.83 -2.53
C PRO A 528 -5.52 16.98 -2.72
N THR A 529 -4.70 16.00 -2.35
CA THR A 529 -3.23 16.11 -2.44
C THR A 529 -2.70 15.96 -3.87
N TRP A 530 -3.26 15.08 -4.69
CA TRP A 530 -2.67 14.69 -5.98
C TRP A 530 -3.67 14.74 -7.12
N ASP A 531 -3.30 15.41 -8.22
CA ASP A 531 -4.00 15.23 -9.51
C ASP A 531 -3.47 13.95 -10.16
N LEU A 532 -4.10 12.81 -9.84
CA LEU A 532 -3.63 11.52 -10.34
C LEU A 532 -3.66 11.45 -11.88
N ARG A 533 -4.61 12.13 -12.53
CA ARG A 533 -4.75 12.10 -13.99
C ARG A 533 -3.60 12.84 -14.67
N ASP A 534 -3.24 14.01 -14.17
CA ASP A 534 -2.10 14.78 -14.67
C ASP A 534 -0.78 14.08 -14.36
N VAL A 535 -0.60 13.58 -13.13
CA VAL A 535 0.63 12.86 -12.74
C VAL A 535 0.86 11.65 -13.64
N TYR A 536 -0.15 10.80 -13.86
CA TYR A 536 -0.01 9.65 -14.75
C TYR A 536 0.16 10.05 -16.22
N LEU A 537 -0.46 11.13 -16.68
CA LEU A 537 -0.24 11.65 -18.03
C LEU A 537 1.21 12.11 -18.20
N GLY A 538 1.76 12.81 -17.21
CA GLY A 538 3.16 13.23 -17.17
C GLY A 538 4.12 12.04 -17.16
N LEU A 539 3.90 11.05 -16.30
CA LEU A 539 4.65 9.80 -16.26
C LEU A 539 4.59 9.06 -17.59
N HIS A 540 3.41 8.93 -18.18
CA HIS A 540 3.23 8.30 -19.48
C HIS A 540 4.06 8.98 -20.58
N ASN A 541 3.97 10.31 -20.67
CA ASN A 541 4.67 11.11 -21.67
C ASN A 541 6.20 11.09 -21.48
N ASN A 542 6.69 10.85 -20.26
CA ASN A 542 8.11 10.84 -19.92
C ASN A 542 8.71 9.44 -19.70
N SER A 543 7.91 8.37 -19.78
CA SER A 543 8.35 6.97 -19.56
C SER A 543 9.26 6.39 -20.65
N GLY A 544 9.61 7.18 -21.67
CA GLY A 544 10.30 6.73 -22.88
C GLY A 544 9.43 5.79 -23.73
N SER A 545 9.83 5.50 -24.96
CA SER A 545 9.05 4.65 -25.87
C SER A 545 8.94 3.19 -25.36
N GLY A 546 7.95 2.91 -24.51
CA GLY A 546 7.49 1.56 -24.16
C GLY A 546 8.37 0.74 -23.21
N GLN A 547 9.24 1.35 -22.41
CA GLN A 547 10.16 0.61 -21.52
C GLN A 547 9.66 0.47 -20.06
N ASN A 548 8.80 1.36 -19.58
CA ASN A 548 8.19 1.24 -18.25
C ASN A 548 6.77 0.65 -18.38
N PRO A 549 6.56 -0.63 -18.06
CA PRO A 549 5.28 -1.28 -18.28
C PRO A 549 4.19 -0.76 -17.32
N GLU A 550 4.55 -0.13 -16.20
CA GLU A 550 3.63 0.48 -15.24
C GLU A 550 2.93 1.75 -15.80
N PHE A 551 3.56 2.48 -16.73
CA PHE A 551 3.06 3.77 -17.25
C PHE A 551 2.68 3.74 -18.75
N LEU A 552 2.23 2.58 -19.25
CA LEU A 552 1.86 2.40 -20.67
C LEU A 552 0.61 3.17 -21.11
N LYS A 553 -0.25 3.58 -20.17
CA LYS A 553 -1.47 4.34 -20.44
C LYS A 553 -1.35 5.73 -19.81
N PRO A 554 -1.97 6.77 -20.40
CA PRO A 554 -2.10 8.09 -19.78
C PRO A 554 -2.76 8.06 -18.40
N TYR A 555 -3.66 7.10 -18.17
CA TYR A 555 -4.22 6.80 -16.85
C TYR A 555 -4.42 5.28 -16.74
N PRO A 556 -3.85 4.59 -15.72
CA PRO A 556 -3.79 3.13 -15.74
C PRO A 556 -5.13 2.44 -15.43
N LEU A 557 -6.09 3.15 -14.83
CA LEU A 557 -7.35 2.59 -14.33
C LEU A 557 -8.10 1.75 -15.38
N THR A 558 -8.40 0.52 -15.01
CA THR A 558 -9.12 -0.45 -15.83
C THR A 558 -10.63 -0.30 -15.65
N VAL A 559 -11.27 0.36 -16.62
CA VAL A 559 -12.73 0.58 -16.68
C VAL A 559 -13.38 -0.28 -17.78
N THR A 560 -14.57 -0.81 -17.51
CA THR A 560 -15.37 -1.55 -18.50
C THR A 560 -16.47 -0.64 -19.07
N SER A 561 -16.30 -0.17 -20.31
CA SER A 561 -17.24 0.77 -20.93
C SER A 561 -18.40 0.07 -21.69
N SER A 562 -19.59 0.67 -21.66
CA SER A 562 -20.80 0.23 -22.37
C SER A 562 -21.59 1.43 -22.91
N ASP A 563 -22.25 1.25 -24.06
CA ASP A 563 -23.05 2.24 -24.78
C ASP A 563 -24.57 2.11 -24.48
N PHE A 564 -24.92 1.65 -23.28
CA PHE A 564 -26.29 1.34 -22.85
C PHE A 564 -27.01 0.24 -23.67
N VAL A 565 -26.30 -0.47 -24.54
CA VAL A 565 -26.84 -1.62 -25.27
C VAL A 565 -27.00 -2.81 -24.32
N ALA A 566 -28.02 -3.63 -24.57
CA ALA A 566 -28.24 -4.85 -23.82
C ALA A 566 -27.01 -5.76 -23.92
N ASP A 567 -26.40 -6.04 -22.76
CA ASP A 567 -25.17 -6.83 -22.67
C ASP A 567 -25.14 -7.60 -21.35
N THR A 568 -24.22 -8.55 -21.26
CA THR A 568 -23.96 -9.32 -20.05
C THR A 568 -22.46 -9.42 -19.81
N VAL A 569 -22.03 -8.92 -18.67
CA VAL A 569 -20.63 -9.00 -18.24
C VAL A 569 -20.54 -9.87 -16.98
N SER A 570 -19.72 -10.92 -17.05
CA SER A 570 -19.33 -11.71 -15.89
C SER A 570 -17.99 -11.24 -15.36
N PHE A 571 -17.87 -11.10 -14.05
CA PHE A 571 -16.66 -10.63 -13.38
C PHE A 571 -16.56 -11.22 -11.97
N SER A 572 -15.47 -10.91 -11.27
CA SER A 572 -15.26 -11.31 -9.88
C SER A 572 -14.63 -10.15 -9.13
N VAL A 573 -14.98 -10.01 -7.85
CA VAL A 573 -14.50 -8.95 -6.97
C VAL A 573 -14.07 -9.58 -5.65
N ASN A 574 -12.83 -9.37 -5.25
CA ASN A 574 -12.34 -9.77 -3.93
C ASN A 574 -12.98 -8.93 -2.82
N GLY A 575 -12.96 -9.42 -1.58
CA GLY A 575 -13.34 -8.59 -0.43
C GLY A 575 -12.51 -7.31 -0.35
N SER A 576 -13.17 -6.21 -0.01
CA SER A 576 -12.61 -4.86 0.09
C SER A 576 -12.01 -4.32 -1.22
N ALA A 577 -12.47 -4.84 -2.36
CA ALA A 577 -12.05 -4.44 -3.69
C ALA A 577 -13.24 -4.03 -4.55
N GLU A 578 -12.96 -3.50 -5.75
CA GLU A 578 -13.98 -2.98 -6.64
C GLU A 578 -13.74 -3.23 -8.13
N LYS A 579 -14.82 -3.17 -8.91
CA LYS A 579 -14.79 -3.20 -10.37
C LYS A 579 -15.45 -1.95 -10.96
N TYR A 580 -14.76 -1.32 -11.90
CA TYR A 580 -15.21 -0.09 -12.54
C TYR A 580 -15.97 -0.34 -13.85
N PHE A 581 -17.07 0.40 -14.02
CA PHE A 581 -17.85 0.45 -15.25
C PHE A 581 -18.14 1.90 -15.66
N GLU A 582 -18.11 2.16 -16.96
CA GLU A 582 -18.56 3.42 -17.56
C GLU A 582 -19.75 3.14 -18.46
N PHE A 583 -20.83 3.90 -18.29
CA PHE A 583 -21.95 3.90 -19.22
C PHE A 583 -22.10 5.30 -19.81
N SER A 584 -21.82 5.44 -21.11
CA SER A 584 -21.80 6.74 -21.78
C SER A 584 -22.59 6.75 -23.09
N GLY A 585 -23.18 7.90 -23.41
CA GLY A 585 -24.02 8.09 -24.59
C GLY A 585 -24.10 9.56 -24.94
N THR A 586 -24.07 9.87 -26.23
CA THR A 586 -23.75 11.22 -26.72
C THR A 586 -24.97 12.04 -27.14
N SER A 587 -26.17 11.46 -27.16
CA SER A 587 -27.38 12.12 -27.67
C SER A 587 -28.63 11.85 -26.83
N SER A 588 -29.40 10.82 -27.10
CA SER A 588 -30.57 10.41 -26.30
C SER A 588 -30.25 9.10 -25.59
N VAL A 589 -30.35 9.09 -24.27
CA VAL A 589 -30.15 7.88 -23.47
C VAL A 589 -31.51 7.23 -23.20
N PRO A 590 -31.72 5.95 -23.54
CA PRO A 590 -32.98 5.26 -23.28
C PRO A 590 -33.18 5.06 -21.78
N THR A 591 -34.38 4.63 -21.37
CA THR A 591 -34.54 4.05 -20.03
C THR A 591 -33.73 2.77 -19.98
N PHE A 592 -32.87 2.60 -18.98
CA PHE A 592 -32.06 1.39 -18.85
C PHE A 592 -32.04 0.86 -17.41
N GLU A 593 -31.83 -0.45 -17.29
CA GLU A 593 -31.68 -1.17 -16.03
C GLU A 593 -30.32 -1.87 -16.01
N LEU A 594 -29.61 -1.72 -14.90
CA LEU A 594 -28.43 -2.49 -14.54
C LEU A 594 -28.82 -3.51 -13.47
N LYS A 595 -28.74 -4.80 -13.80
CA LYS A 595 -29.10 -5.89 -12.90
C LYS A 595 -27.86 -6.68 -12.49
N PHE A 596 -27.58 -6.72 -11.19
CA PHE A 596 -26.49 -7.51 -10.61
C PHE A 596 -27.01 -8.80 -10.00
N THR A 597 -26.39 -9.92 -10.34
CA THR A 597 -26.73 -11.27 -9.87
C THR A 597 -25.47 -12.08 -9.59
N ASP A 598 -25.65 -13.23 -8.94
CA ASP A 598 -24.65 -14.30 -9.01
C ASP A 598 -24.51 -14.85 -10.46
N PRO A 599 -23.55 -15.75 -10.74
CA PRO A 599 -23.40 -16.34 -12.07
C PRO A 599 -24.59 -17.19 -12.55
N SER A 600 -25.43 -17.68 -11.62
CA SER A 600 -26.64 -18.46 -11.93
C SER A 600 -27.86 -17.59 -12.25
N GLY A 601 -27.75 -16.27 -12.06
CA GLY A 601 -28.84 -15.30 -12.24
C GLY A 601 -29.68 -15.06 -10.98
N GLY A 602 -29.27 -15.63 -9.84
CA GLY A 602 -29.85 -15.46 -8.52
C GLY A 602 -29.24 -14.30 -7.72
N ALA A 603 -29.57 -14.24 -6.43
CA ALA A 603 -29.06 -13.22 -5.53
C ALA A 603 -27.55 -13.37 -5.30
N VAL A 604 -26.83 -12.24 -5.19
CA VAL A 604 -25.43 -12.25 -4.77
C VAL A 604 -25.36 -12.66 -3.30
N ALA A 605 -24.37 -13.48 -2.93
CA ALA A 605 -24.24 -13.97 -1.55
C ALA A 605 -24.11 -12.81 -0.56
N GLY A 606 -24.85 -12.85 0.55
CA GLY A 606 -24.81 -11.79 1.57
C GLY A 606 -23.43 -11.59 2.20
N SER A 607 -22.59 -12.63 2.24
CA SER A 607 -21.21 -12.54 2.70
C SER A 607 -20.30 -11.67 1.83
N ALA A 608 -20.73 -11.32 0.62
CA ALA A 608 -20.01 -10.40 -0.25
C ALA A 608 -20.21 -8.94 0.15
N SER A 609 -21.25 -8.62 0.91
CA SER A 609 -21.63 -7.24 1.26
C SER A 609 -21.65 -6.34 0.01
N LEU A 610 -22.49 -6.69 -0.97
CA LEU A 610 -22.52 -6.03 -2.27
C LEU A 610 -22.96 -4.58 -2.12
N GLN A 611 -22.13 -3.66 -2.60
CA GLN A 611 -22.48 -2.26 -2.78
C GLN A 611 -22.09 -1.77 -4.18
N VAL A 612 -22.86 -0.81 -4.70
CA VAL A 612 -22.60 -0.17 -5.99
C VAL A 612 -22.71 1.33 -5.81
N THR A 613 -21.62 2.03 -6.06
CA THR A 613 -21.57 3.49 -6.08
C THR A 613 -21.70 3.97 -7.51
N VAL A 614 -22.65 4.88 -7.77
CA VAL A 614 -22.93 5.44 -9.10
C VAL A 614 -22.80 6.94 -9.04
N VAL A 615 -22.02 7.53 -9.95
CA VAL A 615 -21.87 8.99 -10.10
C VAL A 615 -22.20 9.38 -11.53
N ARG A 616 -22.95 10.47 -11.71
CA ARG A 616 -23.19 11.04 -13.03
C ARG A 616 -22.16 12.12 -13.36
N THR A 617 -21.36 11.90 -14.40
CA THR A 617 -20.30 12.82 -14.87
C THR A 617 -20.66 13.54 -16.18
N GLN A 618 -21.78 13.20 -16.82
CA GLN A 618 -22.35 13.97 -17.93
C GLN A 618 -23.88 13.88 -17.95
#